data_AF-A0A520CMB5-F1
#
_entry.id   AF-A0A520CMB5-F1
#
_cell.length_a   1.000
_cell.length_b   1.000
_cell.length_c   1.000
_cell.angle_alpha   90.00
_cell.angle_beta   90.00
_cell.angle_gamma   90.00
#
_symmetry.space_group_name_H-M   'P 1'
#
loop_
_entity.id
_entity.type
_entity.pdbx_description
1 polymer ?
#
loop_
_entity_poly.entity_id
_entity_poly.type
_entity_poly.pdbx_seq_one_letter_code
_entity_poly.pdbx_strand_id
1 'polypeptide(L)'
;AYNNGIVPFKNYIFGEAYTKDGVAAKIVSPGNPPGELTEAQKARGALAALYPLPRWNVIPPGDVFRVFERGGRNISTQFAEVGLPNPTGSIQRLEEPGRPDLKQSSRGPGTGLRVSIPVLNIHKTRLNDPYTWFMGTNDQPGDYRHSGCTSCHVIYANDREPRHSLIYASLGRDGQTITVDPTIANKLKHDDGHGEKHGGDHGKSDHGALKTGHEGEHGDGHGDEKAAPEKESGHPLQHVFTRAIPTAQCMNCHMHQPNIFLNSYLGYTMWDYESDAPKMWPEKQHYPTAAEVREVNERNPEGAAPRGKWGDIDFLRNVYDVNETAKDTQFADYHGHGWNFRGIFKRDREGNLLDAEGNMATYGTDTAHIVDPNDPEKWRKAGEGKFVEPGVNPGKTVHLMDIHAEKGLQCADCHYAQDSHGNGLIYGEVANAVEIGCKDCHGTADDYPT
;
A
#
# COMPACT_ATOMS: atom_id res chain seq x y z
N ALA A 1 0.70 -15.76 22.25
CA ALA A 1 1.78 -15.87 21.26
C ALA A 1 2.49 -17.21 21.42
N TYR A 2 2.33 -18.10 20.45
CA TYR A 2 3.22 -19.25 20.32
C TYR A 2 4.66 -18.74 20.12
N ASN A 3 5.63 -19.33 20.83
CA ASN A 3 7.07 -19.10 20.66
C ASN A 3 7.63 -17.69 20.96
N ASN A 4 6.94 -16.84 21.74
CA ASN A 4 7.49 -15.50 22.06
C ASN A 4 8.59 -15.50 23.13
N GLY A 5 8.77 -16.58 23.89
CA GLY A 5 9.74 -16.66 24.98
C GLY A 5 9.39 -15.84 26.23
N ILE A 6 8.20 -15.23 26.29
CA ILE A 6 7.74 -14.35 27.38
C ILE A 6 6.62 -15.00 28.19
N VAL A 7 5.56 -15.50 27.51
CA VAL A 7 4.40 -16.14 28.16
C VAL A 7 3.93 -17.38 27.39
N PRO A 8 3.53 -18.46 28.06
CA PRO A 8 3.15 -19.73 27.41
C PRO A 8 1.69 -19.75 26.92
N PHE A 9 1.20 -18.66 26.34
CA PHE A 9 -0.19 -18.55 25.86
C PHE A 9 -0.26 -18.62 24.34
N LYS A 10 -1.30 -19.27 23.79
CA LYS A 10 -1.56 -19.26 22.35
C LYS A 10 -1.99 -17.85 21.90
N ASN A 11 -2.96 -17.25 22.58
CA ASN A 11 -3.48 -15.92 22.27
C ASN A 11 -2.48 -14.82 22.66
N TYR A 12 -2.44 -13.74 21.88
CA TYR A 12 -1.64 -12.56 22.21
C TYR A 12 -2.29 -11.81 23.37
N ILE A 13 -1.49 -11.44 24.37
CA ILE A 13 -1.96 -10.69 25.55
C ILE A 13 -1.12 -9.45 25.83
N PHE A 14 -0.10 -9.21 25.01
CA PHE A 14 0.73 -8.02 25.11
C PHE A 14 0.39 -7.07 23.98
N GLY A 15 0.42 -5.78 24.29
CA GLY A 15 0.23 -4.70 23.36
C GLY A 15 0.90 -3.45 23.89
N GLU A 16 0.71 -2.37 23.16
CA GLU A 16 1.35 -1.12 23.47
C GLU A 16 0.33 -0.03 23.72
N ALA A 17 0.39 0.56 24.90
CA ALA A 17 -0.39 1.71 25.29
C ALA A 17 0.38 2.53 26.31
N TYR A 18 0.12 3.82 26.33
CA TYR A 18 0.72 4.73 27.29
C TYR A 18 -0.34 5.61 27.94
N THR A 19 -0.11 5.94 29.20
CA THR A 19 -0.81 7.05 29.82
C THR A 19 -0.34 8.36 29.17
N LYS A 20 -1.05 9.45 29.47
CA LYS A 20 -0.64 10.81 29.08
C LYS A 20 0.80 11.17 29.46
N ASP A 21 1.34 10.53 30.50
CA ASP A 21 2.68 10.78 31.04
C ASP A 21 3.74 9.82 30.42
N GLY A 22 3.37 9.06 29.37
CA GLY A 22 4.26 8.13 28.69
C GLY A 22 4.52 6.82 29.46
N VAL A 23 3.74 6.53 30.51
CA VAL A 23 3.88 5.30 31.30
C VAL A 23 3.13 4.17 30.61
N ALA A 24 3.77 3.01 30.45
CA ALA A 24 3.16 1.88 29.79
C ALA A 24 1.87 1.43 30.53
N ALA A 25 0.77 1.29 29.80
CA ALA A 25 -0.57 1.10 30.34
C ALA A 25 -1.17 -0.26 29.95
N LYS A 26 -1.95 -0.83 30.87
CA LYS A 26 -2.83 -1.98 30.57
C LYS A 26 -4.09 -1.45 29.91
N ILE A 27 -4.48 -2.02 28.77
CA ILE A 27 -5.77 -1.75 28.12
C ILE A 27 -6.76 -2.85 28.56
N VAL A 28 -8.00 -2.47 28.83
CA VAL A 28 -9.08 -3.40 29.17
C VAL A 28 -10.23 -3.20 28.19
N SER A 29 -10.86 -4.30 27.77
CA SER A 29 -12.11 -4.23 27.01
C SER A 29 -13.22 -3.61 27.88
N PRO A 30 -14.23 -2.98 27.28
CA PRO A 30 -15.41 -2.50 28.00
C PRO A 30 -16.12 -3.68 28.68
N GLY A 31 -16.78 -3.40 29.81
CA GLY A 31 -17.47 -4.39 30.64
C GLY A 31 -17.80 -3.83 32.02
N ASN A 32 -18.60 -4.54 32.80
CA ASN A 32 -18.90 -4.14 34.19
C ASN A 32 -18.79 -5.33 35.16
N PRO A 33 -17.59 -5.60 35.71
CA PRO A 33 -16.42 -4.71 35.72
C PRO A 33 -15.64 -4.67 34.38
N PRO A 34 -14.83 -3.63 34.14
CA PRO A 34 -14.00 -3.54 32.93
C PRO A 34 -13.16 -4.79 32.69
N GLY A 35 -13.15 -5.27 31.45
CA GLY A 35 -12.53 -6.53 31.02
C GLY A 35 -13.44 -7.75 31.14
N GLU A 36 -14.66 -7.62 31.68
CA GLU A 36 -15.66 -8.68 31.60
C GLU A 36 -16.19 -8.83 30.18
N LEU A 37 -16.14 -10.06 29.66
CA LEU A 37 -16.61 -10.43 28.34
C LEU A 37 -17.73 -11.46 28.45
N THR A 38 -18.75 -11.31 27.60
CA THR A 38 -19.77 -12.34 27.38
C THR A 38 -19.16 -13.56 26.69
N GLU A 39 -19.83 -14.71 26.79
CA GLU A 39 -19.39 -15.93 26.09
C GLU A 39 -19.37 -15.75 24.56
N ALA A 40 -20.31 -14.97 24.00
CA ALA A 40 -20.32 -14.65 22.58
C ALA A 40 -19.09 -13.82 22.16
N GLN A 41 -18.71 -12.81 22.95
CA GLN A 41 -17.52 -11.99 22.68
C GLN A 41 -16.24 -12.83 22.77
N LYS A 42 -16.13 -13.71 23.77
CA LYS A 42 -15.00 -14.65 23.89
C LYS A 42 -14.93 -15.61 22.71
N ALA A 43 -16.08 -16.15 22.29
CA ALA A 43 -16.17 -17.04 21.13
C ALA A 43 -15.76 -16.34 19.82
N ARG A 44 -16.05 -15.04 19.70
CA ARG A 44 -15.57 -14.18 18.62
C ARG A 44 -14.07 -13.84 18.72
N GLY A 45 -13.38 -14.20 19.80
CA GLY A 45 -11.96 -13.92 19.99
C GLY A 45 -11.64 -12.55 20.61
N ALA A 46 -12.61 -11.91 21.26
CA ALA A 46 -12.35 -10.73 22.07
C ALA A 46 -11.47 -11.08 23.29
N LEU A 47 -10.59 -10.16 23.65
CA LEU A 47 -9.65 -10.26 24.77
C LEU A 47 -10.09 -9.35 25.91
N ALA A 48 -10.04 -9.84 27.14
CA ALA A 48 -10.39 -9.04 28.31
C ALA A 48 -9.43 -7.86 28.51
N ALA A 49 -8.15 -8.05 28.17
CA ALA A 49 -7.11 -7.05 28.37
C ALA A 49 -5.87 -7.28 27.48
N LEU A 50 -5.13 -6.20 27.24
CA LEU A 50 -3.74 -6.21 26.80
C LEU A 50 -2.84 -5.63 27.87
N TYR A 51 -1.73 -6.28 28.10
CA TYR A 51 -0.71 -5.87 29.05
C TYR A 51 0.43 -5.15 28.33
N PRO A 52 1.09 -4.18 29.01
CA PRO A 52 2.29 -3.55 28.48
C PRO A 52 3.33 -4.56 28.01
N LEU A 53 3.99 -4.23 26.92
CA LEU A 53 5.15 -4.98 26.48
C LEU A 53 6.29 -4.92 27.53
N PRO A 54 6.94 -6.06 27.82
CA PRO A 54 8.20 -6.02 28.54
C PRO A 54 9.21 -5.20 27.74
N ARG A 55 10.20 -4.61 28.42
CA ARG A 55 11.25 -3.88 27.72
C ARG A 55 12.06 -4.86 26.87
N TRP A 56 12.32 -4.49 25.62
CA TRP A 56 12.99 -5.37 24.64
C TRP A 56 14.34 -5.92 25.15
N ASN A 57 15.06 -5.15 25.98
CA ASN A 57 16.36 -5.51 26.53
C ASN A 57 16.31 -6.62 27.60
N VAL A 58 15.12 -6.96 28.10
CA VAL A 58 14.91 -8.05 29.07
C VAL A 58 14.10 -9.21 28.51
N ILE A 59 13.79 -9.18 27.20
CA ILE A 59 13.08 -10.27 26.52
C ILE A 59 14.11 -11.25 25.96
N PRO A 60 14.14 -12.52 26.43
CA PRO A 60 14.96 -13.53 25.77
C PRO A 60 14.37 -13.85 24.38
N PRO A 61 15.20 -14.01 23.34
CA PRO A 61 14.69 -14.41 22.03
C PRO A 61 14.07 -15.82 22.11
N GLY A 62 12.76 -15.91 21.84
CA GLY A 62 12.00 -17.17 21.88
C GLY A 62 12.34 -18.12 20.73
N ASP A 63 12.71 -17.60 19.57
CA ASP A 63 13.13 -18.37 18.41
C ASP A 63 14.62 -18.78 18.51
N VAL A 64 14.91 -19.73 19.40
CA VAL A 64 16.24 -20.38 19.44
C VAL A 64 16.36 -21.46 18.37
N PHE A 65 15.27 -21.76 17.65
CA PHE A 65 15.20 -22.81 16.64
C PHE A 65 15.61 -22.32 15.25
N ARG A 66 16.27 -23.23 14.52
CA ARG A 66 16.89 -23.03 13.21
C ARG A 66 15.85 -22.65 12.15
N VAL A 67 16.25 -21.84 11.18
CA VAL A 67 15.59 -21.85 9.87
C VAL A 67 15.74 -23.27 9.32
N PHE A 68 14.63 -23.95 9.04
CA PHE A 68 14.61 -25.31 8.51
C PHE A 68 14.96 -25.36 7.01
N GLU A 69 16.02 -24.67 6.61
CA GLU A 69 16.56 -24.74 5.26
C GLU A 69 17.79 -25.64 5.22
N ARG A 70 18.01 -26.31 4.08
CA ARG A 70 19.33 -26.86 3.75
C ARG A 70 20.24 -25.65 3.55
N GLY A 71 20.97 -25.25 4.60
CA GLY A 71 21.96 -24.16 4.55
C GLY A 71 22.87 -24.24 3.33
N GLY A 72 23.46 -23.10 2.94
CA GLY A 72 24.29 -23.00 1.74
C GLY A 72 25.46 -23.97 1.73
N ARG A 73 25.91 -24.37 0.54
CA ARG A 73 27.14 -25.14 0.32
C ARG A 73 28.37 -24.34 0.75
N ASN A 74 28.36 -23.02 0.56
CA ASN A 74 29.42 -22.10 0.91
C ASN A 74 29.24 -21.54 2.33
N ILE A 75 29.88 -22.16 3.32
CA ILE A 75 29.81 -21.73 4.73
C ILE A 75 30.92 -20.71 5.01
N SER A 76 30.56 -19.43 5.15
CA SER A 76 31.49 -18.36 5.58
C SER A 76 31.44 -18.14 7.10
N THR A 77 32.48 -17.51 7.67
CA THR A 77 32.57 -17.13 9.09
C THR A 77 31.88 -15.79 9.41
N GLN A 78 31.39 -15.10 8.38
CA GLN A 78 30.67 -13.82 8.50
C GLN A 78 29.17 -14.07 8.67
N PHE A 79 28.44 -13.07 9.18
CA PHE A 79 26.98 -13.12 9.23
C PHE A 79 26.40 -13.22 7.81
N ALA A 80 25.29 -13.96 7.65
CA ALA A 80 24.65 -14.09 6.34
C ALA A 80 24.08 -12.74 5.90
N GLU A 81 24.52 -12.19 4.78
CA GLU A 81 23.99 -10.95 4.22
C GLU A 81 22.80 -11.27 3.31
N VAL A 82 21.62 -11.45 3.90
CA VAL A 82 20.39 -11.75 3.13
C VAL A 82 19.92 -10.49 2.41
N GLY A 83 19.71 -10.58 1.10
CA GLY A 83 19.18 -9.47 0.28
C GLY A 83 20.23 -8.48 -0.24
N LEU A 84 21.51 -8.68 0.08
CA LEU A 84 22.62 -7.96 -0.55
C LEU A 84 23.40 -8.94 -1.44
N PRO A 85 23.46 -8.72 -2.77
CA PRO A 85 24.45 -9.41 -3.57
C PRO A 85 25.81 -8.96 -3.05
N ASN A 86 26.49 -9.89 -2.33
CA ASN A 86 27.85 -9.77 -1.82
C ASN A 86 28.65 -8.64 -2.50
N PRO A 87 29.20 -7.66 -1.75
CA PRO A 87 29.96 -6.54 -2.30
C PRO A 87 31.07 -6.91 -3.30
N THR A 88 31.57 -8.15 -3.25
CA THR A 88 32.64 -8.68 -4.10
C THR A 88 32.18 -9.66 -5.19
N GLY A 89 30.90 -10.05 -5.21
CA GLY A 89 30.33 -10.99 -6.20
C GLY A 89 31.00 -12.38 -6.27
N SER A 90 31.89 -12.70 -5.33
CA SER A 90 32.80 -13.85 -5.45
C SER A 90 32.12 -15.18 -5.14
N ILE A 91 31.08 -15.16 -4.30
CA ILE A 91 30.29 -16.34 -3.92
C ILE A 91 29.31 -16.71 -5.04
N GLN A 92 28.68 -15.72 -5.68
CA GLN A 92 27.69 -15.91 -6.76
C GLN A 92 28.30 -16.50 -8.04
N ARG A 93 29.62 -16.37 -8.26
CA ARG A 93 30.32 -17.02 -9.39
C ARG A 93 30.28 -18.55 -9.35
N LEU A 94 30.00 -19.13 -8.18
CA LEU A 94 29.93 -20.57 -7.97
C LEU A 94 28.47 -21.08 -7.86
N GLU A 95 27.49 -20.17 -7.94
CA GLU A 95 26.06 -20.48 -7.79
C GLU A 95 25.41 -20.74 -9.16
N GLU A 96 24.44 -21.64 -9.21
CA GLU A 96 23.61 -21.82 -10.40
C GLU A 96 22.67 -20.60 -10.54
N PRO A 97 22.50 -20.02 -11.75
CA PRO A 97 21.54 -18.94 -11.97
C PRO A 97 20.13 -19.32 -11.46
N GLY A 98 19.49 -18.43 -10.70
CA GLY A 98 18.18 -18.68 -10.08
C GLY A 98 18.18 -19.62 -8.87
N ARG A 99 19.36 -20.08 -8.42
CA ARG A 99 19.50 -20.92 -7.23
C ARG A 99 20.57 -20.35 -6.29
N PRO A 100 20.29 -19.22 -5.62
CA PRO A 100 21.24 -18.63 -4.69
C PRO A 100 21.59 -19.59 -3.55
N ASP A 101 22.88 -19.72 -3.26
CA ASP A 101 23.42 -20.54 -2.18
C ASP A 101 23.47 -19.75 -0.86
N LEU A 102 23.32 -18.42 -0.92
CA LEU A 102 22.97 -17.57 0.22
C LEU A 102 21.64 -18.02 0.85
N LYS A 103 21.73 -18.48 2.10
CA LYS A 103 20.62 -18.95 2.95
C LYS A 103 20.43 -18.00 4.13
N GLN A 104 19.27 -18.03 4.79
CA GLN A 104 19.02 -17.20 5.98
C GLN A 104 20.02 -17.49 7.12
N SER A 105 20.65 -18.67 7.15
CA SER A 105 21.73 -18.96 8.10
C SER A 105 22.86 -19.86 7.57
N SER A 106 24.08 -19.61 8.05
CA SER A 106 25.21 -20.55 7.97
C SER A 106 24.98 -21.74 8.91
N ARG A 107 25.15 -22.97 8.41
CA ARG A 107 24.91 -24.20 9.18
C ARG A 107 25.85 -24.30 10.39
N GLY A 108 25.34 -24.16 11.63
CA GLY A 108 26.11 -24.31 12.88
C GLY A 108 25.31 -23.92 14.14
N PRO A 109 25.77 -24.24 15.37
CA PRO A 109 25.18 -23.71 16.61
C PRO A 109 25.28 -22.18 16.60
N GLY A 110 24.12 -21.54 16.49
CA GLY A 110 23.97 -20.29 15.75
C GLY A 110 24.41 -19.02 16.45
N THR A 111 24.98 -18.10 15.69
CA THR A 111 25.04 -16.65 16.01
C THR A 111 24.80 -15.79 14.78
N GLY A 112 24.67 -16.39 13.59
CA GLY A 112 24.56 -15.79 12.26
C GLY A 112 23.61 -14.59 12.13
N LEU A 113 22.32 -14.89 12.20
CA LEU A 113 21.23 -13.93 12.18
C LEU A 113 20.13 -14.53 13.06
N ARG A 114 20.13 -14.18 14.35
CA ARG A 114 19.04 -14.56 15.24
C ARG A 114 18.06 -13.41 15.31
N VAL A 115 16.94 -13.57 14.64
CA VAL A 115 15.81 -12.66 14.73
C VAL A 115 14.67 -13.44 15.36
N SER A 116 14.16 -12.95 16.50
CA SER A 116 12.91 -13.46 17.06
C SER A 116 11.77 -12.82 16.28
N ILE A 117 11.20 -13.54 15.32
CA ILE A 117 10.12 -13.05 14.45
C ILE A 117 8.88 -12.70 15.29
N PRO A 118 8.47 -13.48 16.31
CA PRO A 118 7.41 -13.09 17.22
C PRO A 118 7.69 -11.79 17.96
N VAL A 119 8.92 -11.58 18.47
CA VAL A 119 9.26 -10.35 19.21
C VAL A 119 9.34 -9.14 18.27
N LEU A 120 9.92 -9.32 17.07
CA LEU A 120 9.87 -8.28 16.04
C LEU A 120 8.43 -7.92 15.68
N ASN A 121 7.57 -8.91 15.40
CA ASN A 121 6.18 -8.64 15.02
C ASN A 121 5.42 -7.91 16.13
N ILE A 122 5.69 -8.25 17.39
CA ILE A 122 5.11 -7.58 18.56
C ILE A 122 5.58 -6.12 18.69
N HIS A 123 6.82 -5.79 18.28
CA HIS A 123 7.33 -4.41 18.31
C HIS A 123 7.09 -3.62 17.00
N LYS A 124 6.84 -4.31 15.89
CA LYS A 124 6.50 -3.72 14.59
C LYS A 124 5.10 -3.11 14.55
N THR A 125 4.26 -3.32 15.56
CA THR A 125 2.93 -2.69 15.66
C THR A 125 2.98 -1.16 15.68
N ARG A 126 4.14 -0.54 15.95
CA ARG A 126 4.35 0.92 15.75
C ARG A 126 4.75 1.31 14.33
N LEU A 127 5.45 0.42 13.63
CA LEU A 127 6.07 0.70 12.34
C LEU A 127 5.07 0.54 11.19
N ASN A 128 3.95 -0.11 11.48
CA ASN A 128 3.04 -0.60 10.48
C ASN A 128 1.71 0.16 10.48
N ASP A 129 1.15 0.56 11.62
CA ASP A 129 -0.11 1.30 11.59
C ASP A 129 0.14 2.81 11.67
N PRO A 130 -0.24 3.59 10.65
CA PRO A 130 -0.62 4.97 10.91
C PRO A 130 -1.88 4.91 11.76
N TYR A 131 -1.72 4.85 13.10
CA TYR A 131 -2.83 5.11 13.98
C TYR A 131 -3.45 6.42 13.51
N THR A 132 -4.78 6.45 13.40
CA THR A 132 -5.49 7.66 13.00
C THR A 132 -5.08 8.85 13.85
N TRP A 133 -4.50 8.64 15.04
CA TRP A 133 -3.88 9.66 15.87
C TRP A 133 -2.78 10.51 15.20
N PHE A 134 -2.07 10.01 14.20
CA PHE A 134 -1.01 10.74 13.50
C PHE A 134 -1.50 11.27 12.14
N MET A 135 -1.01 12.45 11.77
CA MET A 135 -1.22 12.98 10.43
C MET A 135 -0.60 12.04 9.39
N GLY A 136 -1.12 12.06 8.16
CA GLY A 136 -0.42 11.49 7.02
C GLY A 136 0.93 12.18 6.84
N THR A 137 1.88 11.48 6.23
CA THR A 137 3.14 12.09 5.77
C THR A 137 2.82 13.22 4.79
N ASN A 138 1.85 13.01 3.88
CA ASN A 138 1.44 13.98 2.87
C ASN A 138 2.60 14.46 1.98
N ASP A 139 3.69 13.70 1.95
CA ASP A 139 4.94 14.09 1.31
C ASP A 139 5.01 13.62 -0.16
N GLN A 140 4.06 12.78 -0.61
CA GLN A 140 4.04 12.22 -1.96
C GLN A 140 2.63 12.20 -2.57
N PRO A 141 2.51 12.32 -3.91
CA PRO A 141 1.25 12.21 -4.62
C PRO A 141 0.59 10.85 -4.39
N GLY A 142 -0.73 10.86 -4.18
CA GLY A 142 -1.48 9.64 -3.89
C GLY A 142 -1.35 9.10 -2.47
N ASP A 143 -0.73 9.85 -1.54
CA ASP A 143 -0.62 9.50 -0.12
C ASP A 143 -0.99 10.68 0.79
N TYR A 144 -2.19 11.23 0.58
CA TYR A 144 -2.69 12.34 1.37
C TYR A 144 -3.80 11.92 2.34
N ARG A 145 -3.62 12.24 3.62
CA ARG A 145 -4.62 12.12 4.67
C ARG A 145 -4.28 12.99 5.89
N HIS A 146 -5.30 13.27 6.68
CA HIS A 146 -5.12 13.86 8.01
C HIS A 146 -5.28 12.78 9.11
N SER A 147 -5.32 13.20 10.37
CA SER A 147 -5.52 12.37 11.57
C SER A 147 -6.98 12.34 12.06
N GLY A 148 -7.28 11.54 13.08
CA GLY A 148 -8.57 11.37 13.73
C GLY A 148 -9.68 11.01 12.74
N CYS A 149 -10.89 11.52 12.98
CA CYS A 149 -12.02 11.28 12.09
C CYS A 149 -11.77 11.81 10.66
N THR A 150 -10.91 12.83 10.50
CA THR A 150 -10.59 13.40 9.19
C THR A 150 -9.74 12.47 8.32
N SER A 151 -9.10 11.44 8.89
CA SER A 151 -8.32 10.47 8.12
C SER A 151 -9.16 9.70 7.10
N CYS A 152 -10.44 9.49 7.39
CA CYS A 152 -11.36 8.75 6.53
C CYS A 152 -12.47 9.66 5.97
N HIS A 153 -12.93 10.64 6.75
CA HIS A 153 -14.11 11.42 6.38
C HIS A 153 -13.82 12.73 5.65
N VAL A 154 -12.56 13.15 5.54
CA VAL A 154 -12.16 14.30 4.73
C VAL A 154 -11.35 13.78 3.56
N ILE A 155 -11.89 13.92 2.35
CA ILE A 155 -11.34 13.26 1.17
C ILE A 155 -10.23 14.10 0.55
N TYR A 156 -9.17 13.41 0.18
CA TYR A 156 -8.10 13.92 -0.67
C TYR A 156 -8.17 13.22 -2.04
N ALA A 157 -7.81 13.95 -3.10
CA ALA A 157 -7.60 13.34 -4.40
C ALA A 157 -6.28 12.56 -4.37
N ASN A 158 -6.37 11.22 -4.31
CA ASN A 158 -5.22 10.31 -4.21
C ASN A 158 -5.07 9.35 -5.39
N ASP A 159 -6.12 9.16 -6.21
CA ASP A 159 -6.15 8.15 -7.27
C ASP A 159 -7.17 8.57 -8.34
N ARG A 160 -6.79 8.44 -9.60
CA ARG A 160 -7.59 8.81 -10.77
C ARG A 160 -8.46 7.67 -11.31
N GLU A 161 -8.34 6.46 -10.80
CA GLU A 161 -9.12 5.29 -11.23
C GLU A 161 -10.54 5.31 -10.61
N PRO A 162 -11.61 5.44 -11.42
CA PRO A 162 -13.00 5.49 -10.92
C PRO A 162 -13.40 4.30 -10.06
N ARG A 163 -12.88 3.10 -10.35
CA ARG A 163 -13.17 1.90 -9.54
C ARG A 163 -12.68 2.02 -8.09
N HIS A 164 -11.67 2.86 -7.83
CA HIS A 164 -11.07 3.05 -6.51
C HIS A 164 -11.53 4.35 -5.82
N SER A 165 -11.78 5.39 -6.63
CA SER A 165 -12.00 6.77 -6.16
C SER A 165 -13.42 7.30 -6.36
N LEU A 166 -14.32 6.53 -6.98
CA LEU A 166 -15.69 6.96 -7.29
C LEU A 166 -15.70 8.30 -8.05
N ILE A 167 -16.62 9.20 -7.68
CA ILE A 167 -16.79 10.55 -8.23
C ILE A 167 -15.56 11.43 -8.04
N TYR A 168 -14.68 11.10 -7.09
CA TYR A 168 -13.48 11.89 -6.80
C TYR A 168 -12.34 11.63 -7.79
N ALA A 169 -12.42 10.57 -8.59
CA ALA A 169 -11.41 10.22 -9.61
C ALA A 169 -11.15 11.38 -10.60
N SER A 170 -12.21 12.11 -10.96
CA SER A 170 -12.12 13.29 -11.84
C SER A 170 -11.30 14.45 -11.28
N LEU A 171 -11.04 14.46 -9.96
CA LEU A 171 -10.30 15.51 -9.26
C LEU A 171 -8.80 15.20 -9.14
N GLY A 172 -8.32 14.08 -9.71
CA GLY A 172 -6.91 13.79 -9.83
C GLY A 172 -6.35 12.94 -8.68
N ARG A 173 -5.06 13.13 -8.39
CA ARG A 173 -4.28 12.39 -7.38
C ARG A 173 -3.28 13.25 -6.60
N ASP A 174 -3.35 14.56 -6.80
CA ASP A 174 -2.37 15.52 -6.30
C ASP A 174 -2.85 16.26 -5.05
N GLY A 175 -3.99 15.87 -4.46
CA GLY A 175 -4.56 16.58 -3.31
C GLY A 175 -4.80 18.07 -3.60
N GLN A 176 -5.18 18.43 -4.83
CA GLN A 176 -5.47 19.81 -5.17
C GLN A 176 -6.87 20.17 -4.71
N THR A 177 -6.94 21.22 -3.91
CA THR A 177 -8.20 21.64 -3.31
C THR A 177 -9.17 22.25 -4.31
N ILE A 178 -10.46 21.94 -4.12
CA ILE A 178 -11.59 22.58 -4.79
C ILE A 178 -12.41 23.43 -3.81
N THR A 179 -11.84 23.72 -2.63
CA THR A 179 -12.47 24.57 -1.63
C THR A 179 -12.63 26.00 -2.15
N VAL A 180 -13.67 26.68 -1.66
CA VAL A 180 -13.87 28.12 -1.84
C VAL A 180 -13.24 28.94 -0.70
N ASP A 181 -12.63 28.27 0.28
CA ASP A 181 -11.93 28.92 1.39
C ASP A 181 -10.81 29.83 0.86
N PRO A 182 -10.88 31.15 1.07
CA PRO A 182 -9.94 32.09 0.49
C PRO A 182 -8.51 31.93 0.99
N THR A 183 -8.30 31.22 2.11
CA THR A 183 -6.96 30.95 2.67
C THR A 183 -6.22 29.83 1.95
N ILE A 184 -6.94 28.99 1.19
CA ILE A 184 -6.41 27.79 0.53
C ILE A 184 -6.70 27.80 -0.98
N ALA A 185 -7.88 28.29 -1.40
CA ALA A 185 -8.37 28.22 -2.78
C ALA A 185 -7.43 28.84 -3.83
N ASN A 186 -6.66 29.85 -3.42
CA ASN A 186 -5.74 30.60 -4.27
C ASN A 186 -4.28 30.18 -4.12
N LYS A 187 -3.99 29.13 -3.34
CA LYS A 187 -2.62 28.63 -3.20
C LYS A 187 -2.22 27.87 -4.46
N LEU A 188 -1.14 28.33 -5.07
CA LEU A 188 -0.54 27.73 -6.26
C LEU A 188 0.69 26.93 -5.86
N LYS A 189 1.03 25.93 -6.66
CA LYS A 189 2.26 25.19 -6.48
C LYS A 189 3.44 26.17 -6.52
N HIS A 190 4.28 26.12 -5.49
CA HIS A 190 5.53 26.86 -5.46
C HIS A 190 6.55 26.13 -6.34
N ASP A 191 7.35 26.86 -7.13
CA ASP A 191 8.49 26.31 -7.88
C ASP A 191 9.58 25.93 -6.86
N ASP A 192 9.39 24.80 -6.19
CA ASP A 192 10.33 24.30 -5.19
C ASP A 192 11.47 23.55 -5.87
N GLY A 193 12.33 24.31 -6.54
CA GLY A 193 13.68 23.88 -6.85
C GLY A 193 14.47 23.66 -5.57
N HIS A 194 14.42 22.44 -5.04
CA HIS A 194 15.22 21.92 -3.92
C HIS A 194 15.08 22.63 -2.57
N GLY A 195 14.47 21.93 -1.61
CA GLY A 195 14.80 21.92 -0.18
C GLY A 195 14.98 23.27 0.50
N GLU A 196 14.05 23.60 1.40
CA GLU A 196 14.22 24.66 2.40
C GLU A 196 15.63 24.61 3.05
N LYS A 197 16.53 25.47 2.55
CA LYS A 197 17.64 26.00 3.33
C LYS A 197 17.26 27.41 3.74
N HIS A 198 17.13 27.58 5.04
CA HIS A 198 16.96 28.86 5.72
C HIS A 198 17.89 29.96 5.17
N GLY A 199 17.29 31.12 4.90
CA GLY A 199 17.89 32.44 5.08
C GLY A 199 18.58 33.07 3.87
N GLY A 200 18.05 34.21 3.40
CA GLY A 200 18.78 35.13 2.52
C GLY A 200 17.90 35.99 1.63
N ASP A 201 17.69 37.24 2.05
CA ASP A 201 17.10 38.35 1.29
C ASP A 201 17.79 38.60 -0.05
N HIS A 202 17.00 38.90 -1.11
CA HIS A 202 17.17 40.01 -2.08
C HIS A 202 16.61 39.71 -3.49
N GLY A 203 15.66 40.56 -3.95
CA GLY A 203 15.80 41.24 -5.25
C GLY A 203 15.04 40.73 -6.50
N LYS A 204 13.81 41.25 -6.68
CA LYS A 204 13.18 41.82 -7.90
C LYS A 204 13.17 41.11 -9.28
N SER A 205 11.98 41.26 -9.90
CA SER A 205 11.66 41.48 -11.35
C SER A 205 11.63 40.24 -12.26
N ASP A 206 10.75 40.07 -13.24
CA ASP A 206 9.73 40.94 -13.84
C ASP A 206 8.70 40.08 -14.64
N HIS A 207 7.46 40.55 -14.64
CA HIS A 207 6.41 40.54 -15.68
C HIS A 207 6.21 39.39 -16.70
N GLY A 208 4.93 38.98 -16.83
CA GLY A 208 4.40 38.37 -18.06
C GLY A 208 2.90 38.04 -17.99
N ALA A 209 2.05 39.05 -18.13
CA ALA A 209 0.58 38.94 -18.10
C ALA A 209 -0.02 38.07 -19.22
N LEU A 210 -1.22 37.48 -19.00
CA LEU A 210 -2.41 37.69 -19.85
C LEU A 210 -3.69 37.02 -19.30
N LYS A 211 -4.83 37.54 -19.78
CA LYS A 211 -6.17 37.56 -19.20
C LYS A 211 -7.18 36.61 -19.88
N THR A 212 -8.00 35.97 -19.03
CA THR A 212 -9.48 35.79 -19.03
C THR A 212 -10.25 35.20 -20.22
N GLY A 213 -11.19 34.29 -19.90
CA GLY A 213 -12.52 34.23 -20.54
C GLY A 213 -13.08 32.83 -20.76
N HIS A 214 -14.11 32.46 -20.00
CA HIS A 214 -15.01 31.34 -20.30
C HIS A 214 -15.79 31.59 -21.60
N GLU A 215 -15.98 30.54 -22.42
CA GLU A 215 -17.26 30.01 -22.96
C GLU A 215 -17.10 29.29 -24.33
N GLY A 216 -17.67 28.09 -24.44
CA GLY A 216 -18.43 27.63 -25.62
C GLY A 216 -17.72 26.96 -26.81
N GLU A 217 -18.02 25.67 -26.99
CA GLU A 217 -18.27 24.94 -28.26
C GLU A 217 -17.20 24.81 -29.37
N HIS A 218 -16.94 23.54 -29.72
CA HIS A 218 -16.51 22.94 -31.01
C HIS A 218 -15.54 23.71 -31.94
N GLY A 219 -14.37 23.11 -32.18
CA GLY A 219 -13.60 23.35 -33.40
C GLY A 219 -12.18 22.81 -33.35
N ASP A 220 -11.86 21.89 -34.26
CA ASP A 220 -10.51 21.41 -34.53
C ASP A 220 -9.56 22.58 -34.84
N GLY A 221 -8.45 22.69 -34.11
CA GLY A 221 -7.44 23.71 -34.36
C GLY A 221 -6.24 23.57 -33.44
N HIS A 222 -5.11 23.13 -34.00
CA HIS A 222 -3.81 23.15 -33.33
C HIS A 222 -3.48 24.56 -32.80
N GLY A 223 -3.45 24.72 -31.47
CA GLY A 223 -3.00 25.93 -30.78
C GLY A 223 -2.66 25.62 -29.33
N ASP A 224 -1.47 26.03 -28.89
CA ASP A 224 -0.94 25.81 -27.54
C ASP A 224 -1.86 26.44 -26.47
N GLU A 225 -2.74 25.64 -25.86
CA GLU A 225 -3.44 26.01 -24.63
C GLU A 225 -2.45 25.99 -23.47
N LYS A 226 -2.14 27.17 -22.93
CA LYS A 226 -1.44 27.28 -21.65
C LYS A 226 -2.35 26.72 -20.55
N ALA A 227 -1.98 25.56 -20.01
CA ALA A 227 -2.64 24.93 -18.88
C ALA A 227 -2.87 25.93 -17.73
N ALA A 228 -4.03 25.82 -17.07
CA ALA A 228 -4.32 26.58 -15.86
C ALA A 228 -3.18 26.40 -14.83
N PRO A 229 -2.83 27.43 -14.05
CA PRO A 229 -1.75 27.32 -13.06
C PRO A 229 -2.06 26.22 -12.05
N GLU A 230 -1.07 25.33 -11.85
CA GLU A 230 -1.18 24.17 -10.98
C GLU A 230 -1.38 24.62 -9.53
N LYS A 231 -2.42 24.12 -8.87
CA LYS A 231 -2.68 24.43 -7.45
C LYS A 231 -1.69 23.70 -6.54
N GLU A 232 -1.51 24.24 -5.34
CA GLU A 232 -0.70 23.57 -4.30
C GLU A 232 -1.32 22.20 -3.98
N SER A 233 -0.45 21.19 -3.84
CA SER A 233 -0.82 19.81 -3.53
C SER A 233 -0.96 19.57 -2.02
N GLY A 234 -1.47 18.41 -1.64
CA GLY A 234 -1.53 17.98 -0.24
C GLY A 234 -2.63 18.63 0.60
N HIS A 235 -3.63 19.21 -0.04
CA HIS A 235 -4.82 19.77 0.62
C HIS A 235 -6.01 18.81 0.51
N PRO A 236 -6.90 18.81 1.51
CA PRO A 236 -8.18 18.15 1.35
C PRO A 236 -8.95 18.80 0.19
N LEU A 237 -9.75 18.00 -0.52
CA LEU A 237 -10.58 18.50 -1.61
C LEU A 237 -11.45 19.66 -1.11
N GLN A 238 -12.07 19.47 0.06
CA GLN A 238 -12.86 20.46 0.79
C GLN A 238 -12.80 20.16 2.29
N HIS A 239 -13.04 21.16 3.13
CA HIS A 239 -13.20 21.00 4.58
C HIS A 239 -14.60 20.50 4.96
N VAL A 240 -14.97 19.31 4.50
CA VAL A 240 -16.30 18.72 4.71
C VAL A 240 -16.16 17.25 5.09
N PHE A 241 -16.96 16.83 6.08
CA PHE A 241 -17.10 15.42 6.43
C PHE A 241 -18.03 14.71 5.43
N THR A 242 -17.59 13.57 4.90
CA THR A 242 -18.41 12.71 4.05
C THR A 242 -18.59 11.31 4.64
N ARG A 243 -19.69 10.67 4.28
CA ARG A 243 -19.89 9.22 4.46
C ARG A 243 -19.65 8.43 3.18
N ALA A 244 -19.54 9.10 2.04
CA ALA A 244 -19.17 8.51 0.75
C ALA A 244 -17.64 8.43 0.68
N ILE A 245 -17.06 7.47 1.40
CA ILE A 245 -15.61 7.30 1.52
C ILE A 245 -15.16 6.34 0.40
N PRO A 246 -14.29 6.78 -0.54
CA PRO A 246 -13.78 5.91 -1.58
C PRO A 246 -12.76 4.91 -1.02
N THR A 247 -12.62 3.75 -1.67
CA THR A 247 -11.63 2.73 -1.30
C THR A 247 -10.21 3.29 -1.30
N ALA A 248 -9.89 4.21 -2.21
CA ALA A 248 -8.59 4.89 -2.25
C ALA A 248 -8.21 5.55 -0.91
N GLN A 249 -9.18 6.05 -0.11
CA GLN A 249 -8.91 6.62 1.20
C GLN A 249 -8.47 5.56 2.22
N CYS A 250 -9.05 4.36 2.16
CA CYS A 250 -8.65 3.21 2.98
C CYS A 250 -7.26 2.69 2.59
N MET A 251 -6.94 2.74 1.29
CA MET A 251 -5.66 2.26 0.73
C MET A 251 -4.44 3.07 1.20
N ASN A 252 -4.61 4.28 1.74
CA ASN A 252 -3.49 5.01 2.34
C ASN A 252 -2.96 4.35 3.63
N CYS A 253 -3.76 3.50 4.27
CA CYS A 253 -3.40 2.81 5.51
C CYS A 253 -3.36 1.27 5.36
N HIS A 254 -4.24 0.70 4.53
CA HIS A 254 -4.47 -0.75 4.42
C HIS A 254 -3.79 -1.37 3.19
N MET A 255 -2.52 -1.05 3.00
CA MET A 255 -1.79 -1.39 1.77
C MET A 255 -0.53 -2.23 1.98
N HIS A 256 -0.22 -2.59 3.22
CA HIS A 256 0.88 -3.50 3.53
C HIS A 256 0.50 -4.48 4.64
N GLN A 257 1.23 -5.58 4.74
CA GLN A 257 1.12 -6.51 5.85
C GLN A 257 1.77 -5.88 7.09
N PRO A 258 1.18 -5.97 8.30
CA PRO A 258 0.11 -6.86 8.75
C PRO A 258 -1.31 -6.26 8.73
N ASN A 259 -1.52 -5.04 8.21
CA ASN A 259 -2.72 -4.24 8.45
C ASN A 259 -3.93 -4.58 7.56
N ILE A 260 -4.04 -5.83 7.11
CA ILE A 260 -4.94 -6.25 6.02
C ILE A 260 -4.49 -5.63 4.69
N PHE A 261 -3.94 -6.45 3.81
CA PHE A 261 -3.52 -6.02 2.48
C PHE A 261 -4.72 -5.90 1.54
N LEU A 262 -5.43 -4.76 1.60
CA LEU A 262 -6.68 -4.55 0.87
C LEU A 262 -6.49 -4.34 -0.63
N ASN A 263 -5.26 -4.18 -1.14
CA ASN A 263 -5.01 -4.12 -2.58
C ASN A 263 -5.55 -5.35 -3.32
N SER A 264 -5.62 -6.50 -2.61
CA SER A 264 -6.19 -7.73 -3.16
C SER A 264 -7.68 -7.58 -3.53
N TYR A 265 -8.45 -6.73 -2.82
CA TYR A 265 -9.82 -6.38 -3.18
C TYR A 265 -9.89 -5.71 -4.56
N LEU A 266 -8.91 -4.85 -4.87
CA LEU A 266 -8.79 -4.18 -6.16
C LEU A 266 -8.07 -5.03 -7.22
N GLY A 267 -7.69 -6.27 -6.89
CA GLY A 267 -6.93 -7.15 -7.78
C GLY A 267 -5.50 -6.69 -8.02
N TYR A 268 -4.86 -6.06 -7.03
CA TYR A 268 -3.47 -5.61 -7.08
C TYR A 268 -2.61 -6.33 -6.04
N THR A 269 -1.31 -6.44 -6.33
CA THR A 269 -0.30 -6.87 -5.36
C THR A 269 0.95 -6.01 -5.46
N MET A 270 1.83 -6.11 -4.46
CA MET A 270 3.11 -5.41 -4.47
C MET A 270 3.92 -5.82 -5.72
N TRP A 271 4.51 -4.83 -6.40
CA TRP A 271 5.35 -5.11 -7.55
C TRP A 271 6.58 -5.93 -7.14
N ASP A 272 6.99 -6.86 -8.00
CA ASP A 272 8.05 -7.85 -7.74
C ASP A 272 9.46 -7.32 -7.97
N TYR A 273 9.60 -6.06 -8.37
CA TYR A 273 10.85 -5.41 -8.78
C TYR A 273 11.47 -5.93 -10.09
N GLU A 274 10.82 -6.88 -10.76
CA GLU A 274 11.37 -7.64 -11.89
C GLU A 274 10.55 -7.42 -13.17
N SER A 275 9.22 -7.52 -13.07
CA SER A 275 8.33 -7.38 -14.23
C SER A 275 8.43 -5.97 -14.81
N ASP A 276 8.78 -5.84 -16.09
CA ASP A 276 9.08 -4.57 -16.76
C ASP A 276 10.17 -3.72 -16.07
N ALA A 277 11.09 -4.35 -15.33
CA ALA A 277 12.20 -3.70 -14.61
C ALA A 277 12.94 -2.58 -15.37
N PRO A 278 13.27 -2.71 -16.69
CA PRO A 278 13.95 -1.63 -17.42
C PRO A 278 13.19 -0.29 -17.41
N LYS A 279 11.87 -0.30 -17.20
CA LYS A 279 11.04 0.91 -17.11
C LYS A 279 11.14 1.58 -15.76
N MET A 280 11.35 0.82 -14.70
CA MET A 280 11.34 1.26 -13.31
C MET A 280 12.75 1.52 -12.75
N TRP A 281 13.78 0.91 -13.32
CA TRP A 281 15.18 1.11 -12.93
C TRP A 281 15.92 2.02 -13.92
N PRO A 282 16.93 2.79 -13.46
CA PRO A 282 17.81 3.53 -14.36
C PRO A 282 18.64 2.56 -15.23
N GLU A 283 18.93 2.94 -16.48
CA GLU A 283 19.72 2.11 -17.41
C GLU A 283 21.12 1.79 -16.87
N LYS A 284 21.69 2.70 -16.08
CA LYS A 284 22.96 2.52 -15.38
C LYS A 284 22.69 2.44 -13.89
N GLN A 285 23.30 1.46 -13.23
CA GLN A 285 23.19 1.28 -11.79
C GLN A 285 23.53 2.57 -11.04
N HIS A 286 22.56 3.07 -10.28
CA HIS A 286 22.75 4.19 -9.37
C HIS A 286 23.24 3.67 -8.01
N TYR A 287 24.23 4.37 -7.44
CA TYR A 287 24.81 4.07 -6.12
C TYR A 287 24.65 5.31 -5.23
N PRO A 288 23.50 5.46 -4.55
CA PRO A 288 23.21 6.65 -3.76
C PRO A 288 24.13 6.72 -2.53
N THR A 289 24.50 7.94 -2.17
CA THR A 289 25.14 8.27 -0.89
C THR A 289 24.18 8.04 0.27
N ALA A 290 24.71 7.95 1.50
CA ALA A 290 23.87 7.81 2.68
C ALA A 290 22.89 9.00 2.88
N ALA A 291 23.27 10.20 2.42
CA ALA A 291 22.41 11.38 2.47
C ALA A 291 21.23 11.25 1.50
N GLU A 292 21.48 10.85 0.25
CA GLU A 292 20.42 10.61 -0.76
C GLU A 292 19.49 9.47 -0.32
N VAL A 293 20.05 8.39 0.24
CA VAL A 293 19.25 7.31 0.83
C VAL A 293 18.36 7.84 1.94
N ARG A 294 18.89 8.69 2.84
CA ARG A 294 18.09 9.25 3.92
C ARG A 294 16.97 10.15 3.39
N GLU A 295 17.26 11.00 2.42
CA GLU A 295 16.29 11.91 1.81
C GLU A 295 15.11 11.16 1.18
N VAL A 296 15.36 10.07 0.46
CA VAL A 296 14.29 9.21 -0.06
C VAL A 296 13.54 8.50 1.08
N ASN A 297 14.26 7.99 2.08
CA ASN A 297 13.67 7.26 3.19
C ASN A 297 12.81 8.10 4.15
N GLU A 298 12.93 9.44 4.14
CA GLU A 298 12.00 10.30 4.88
C GLU A 298 10.56 10.18 4.34
N ARG A 299 10.41 9.96 3.03
CA ARG A 299 9.10 9.89 2.34
C ARG A 299 8.71 8.50 1.85
N ASN A 300 9.67 7.61 1.63
CA ASN A 300 9.45 6.26 1.13
C ASN A 300 10.29 5.25 1.93
N PRO A 301 9.68 4.43 2.81
CA PRO A 301 10.42 3.50 3.66
C PRO A 301 10.97 2.28 2.90
N GLU A 302 10.71 2.17 1.60
CA GLU A 302 11.13 1.05 0.76
C GLU A 302 12.63 1.10 0.44
N GLY A 303 13.37 0.05 0.82
CA GLY A 303 14.83 0.04 0.65
C GLY A 303 15.32 0.05 -0.81
N ALA A 304 14.47 -0.29 -1.79
CA ALA A 304 14.81 -0.23 -3.21
C ALA A 304 14.55 1.15 -3.84
N ALA A 305 13.68 1.98 -3.24
CA ALA A 305 13.33 3.31 -3.75
C ALA A 305 14.54 4.23 -4.00
N PRO A 306 15.58 4.30 -3.14
CA PRO A 306 16.74 5.15 -3.40
C PRO A 306 17.56 4.77 -4.65
N ARG A 307 17.33 3.57 -5.20
CA ARG A 307 18.03 3.06 -6.38
C ARG A 307 17.15 3.01 -7.63
N GLY A 308 15.83 3.06 -7.43
CA GLY A 308 14.82 3.01 -8.47
C GLY A 308 14.43 4.40 -8.98
N LYS A 309 13.76 4.46 -10.13
CA LYS A 309 13.24 5.73 -10.68
C LYS A 309 12.16 6.34 -9.80
N TRP A 310 11.44 5.53 -9.02
CA TRP A 310 10.40 5.99 -8.08
C TRP A 310 10.95 6.58 -6.77
N GLY A 311 12.27 6.68 -6.64
CA GLY A 311 12.87 7.64 -5.72
C GLY A 311 12.56 9.09 -6.12
N ASP A 312 12.35 9.36 -7.42
CA ASP A 312 11.92 10.66 -7.92
C ASP A 312 10.40 10.82 -7.80
N ILE A 313 9.95 11.95 -7.23
CA ILE A 313 8.53 12.18 -6.94
C ILE A 313 7.72 12.35 -8.22
N ASP A 314 8.28 12.98 -9.26
CA ASP A 314 7.57 13.17 -10.53
C ASP A 314 7.46 11.85 -11.30
N PHE A 315 8.47 10.98 -11.23
CA PHE A 315 8.34 9.62 -11.75
C PHE A 315 7.29 8.84 -10.97
N LEU A 316 7.38 8.80 -9.63
CA LEU A 316 6.41 8.09 -8.79
C LEU A 316 4.99 8.57 -9.07
N ARG A 317 4.81 9.91 -9.12
CA ARG A 317 3.56 10.55 -9.53
C ARG A 317 3.07 9.90 -10.81
N ASN A 318 3.88 9.76 -11.85
CA ASN A 318 3.47 9.29 -13.17
C ASN A 318 3.68 7.78 -13.43
N VAL A 319 3.85 6.93 -12.41
CA VAL A 319 4.11 5.49 -12.61
C VAL A 319 3.03 4.79 -13.43
N TYR A 320 1.75 5.16 -13.29
CA TYR A 320 0.68 4.60 -14.12
C TYR A 320 0.93 4.78 -15.62
N ASP A 321 1.62 5.84 -16.03
CA ASP A 321 1.85 6.18 -17.45
C ASP A 321 2.88 5.24 -18.08
N VAL A 322 3.67 4.54 -17.25
CA VAL A 322 4.54 3.43 -17.68
C VAL A 322 3.74 2.32 -18.38
N ASN A 323 2.45 2.17 -18.04
CA ASN A 323 1.58 1.13 -18.59
C ASN A 323 1.40 1.21 -20.11
N GLU A 324 1.53 2.40 -20.71
CA GLU A 324 1.41 2.58 -22.16
C GLU A 324 2.44 1.73 -22.93
N THR A 325 3.61 1.52 -22.33
CA THR A 325 4.69 0.76 -22.96
C THR A 325 5.00 -0.55 -22.22
N ALA A 326 4.40 -0.78 -21.05
CA ALA A 326 4.55 -2.01 -20.25
C ALA A 326 4.14 -3.27 -21.01
N LYS A 327 4.95 -4.32 -20.93
CA LYS A 327 4.69 -5.58 -21.64
C LYS A 327 3.99 -6.59 -20.76
N ASP A 328 4.49 -6.77 -19.55
CA ASP A 328 4.15 -7.93 -18.71
C ASP A 328 3.31 -7.53 -17.48
N THR A 329 3.31 -6.24 -17.13
CA THR A 329 2.63 -5.71 -15.95
C THR A 329 1.70 -4.55 -16.28
N GLN A 330 0.79 -4.24 -15.35
CA GLN A 330 0.02 -3.00 -15.29
C GLN A 330 0.12 -2.43 -13.87
N PHE A 331 0.70 -1.26 -13.72
CA PHE A 331 0.86 -0.56 -12.45
C PHE A 331 -0.43 0.13 -12.01
N ALA A 332 -0.65 0.23 -10.70
CA ALA A 332 -1.71 1.03 -10.11
C ALA A 332 -1.43 2.54 -10.25
N ASP A 333 -2.46 3.38 -10.08
CA ASP A 333 -2.30 4.84 -10.04
C ASP A 333 -2.06 5.37 -8.63
N TYR A 334 -2.53 4.65 -7.61
CA TYR A 334 -2.24 4.93 -6.21
C TYR A 334 -0.86 4.38 -5.80
N HIS A 335 -0.18 5.12 -4.92
CA HIS A 335 1.18 4.81 -4.48
C HIS A 335 1.40 5.19 -3.01
N GLY A 336 0.50 4.78 -2.11
CA GLY A 336 0.67 5.04 -0.68
C GLY A 336 2.07 4.62 -0.20
N HIS A 337 2.67 5.36 0.74
CA HIS A 337 4.05 5.16 1.20
C HIS A 337 5.12 5.16 0.07
N GLY A 338 4.77 5.58 -1.14
CA GLY A 338 5.63 5.53 -2.32
C GLY A 338 5.86 4.13 -2.92
N TRP A 339 5.05 3.14 -2.54
CA TRP A 339 5.18 1.77 -3.03
C TRP A 339 4.42 1.57 -4.35
N ASN A 340 4.93 0.67 -5.18
CA ASN A 340 4.37 0.36 -6.48
C ASN A 340 3.59 -0.96 -6.45
N PHE A 341 2.41 -0.95 -7.06
CA PHE A 341 1.51 -2.11 -7.12
C PHE A 341 1.24 -2.51 -8.56
N ARG A 342 1.11 -3.81 -8.80
CA ARG A 342 0.76 -4.38 -10.11
C ARG A 342 -0.57 -5.09 -10.08
N GLY A 343 -1.32 -4.98 -11.17
CA GLY A 343 -2.55 -5.73 -11.39
C GLY A 343 -2.29 -7.22 -11.51
N ILE A 344 -3.16 -8.02 -10.91
CA ILE A 344 -3.15 -9.47 -11.02
C ILE A 344 -4.17 -9.88 -12.06
N PHE A 345 -3.73 -10.62 -13.06
CA PHE A 345 -4.57 -11.02 -14.17
C PHE A 345 -4.79 -12.52 -14.19
N LYS A 346 -5.91 -12.92 -14.77
CA LYS A 346 -6.31 -14.32 -14.91
C LYS A 346 -5.30 -15.06 -15.78
N ARG A 347 -4.77 -16.15 -15.23
CA ARG A 347 -3.78 -17.00 -15.88
C ARG A 347 -4.08 -18.47 -15.68
N ASP A 348 -3.64 -19.30 -16.61
CA ASP A 348 -3.61 -20.75 -16.44
C ASP A 348 -2.41 -21.19 -15.56
N ARG A 349 -2.24 -22.51 -15.37
CA ARG A 349 -1.15 -23.04 -14.53
C ARG A 349 0.24 -22.96 -15.16
N GLU A 350 0.34 -22.66 -16.46
CA GLU A 350 1.60 -22.36 -17.15
C GLU A 350 1.92 -20.87 -17.13
N GLY A 351 0.98 -20.03 -16.68
CA GLY A 351 1.12 -18.59 -16.61
C GLY A 351 0.64 -17.87 -17.87
N ASN A 352 -0.06 -18.54 -18.79
CA ASN A 352 -0.64 -17.89 -19.97
C ASN A 352 -1.79 -16.97 -19.57
N LEU A 353 -1.87 -15.78 -20.16
CA LEU A 353 -2.97 -14.83 -19.93
C LEU A 353 -4.28 -15.39 -20.49
N LEU A 354 -5.38 -15.20 -19.77
CA LEU A 354 -6.69 -15.72 -20.15
C LEU A 354 -7.75 -14.62 -20.32
N ASP A 355 -8.66 -14.86 -21.25
CA ASP A 355 -9.89 -14.10 -21.42
C ASP A 355 -10.97 -14.50 -20.38
N ALA A 356 -12.18 -13.96 -20.54
CA ALA A 356 -13.30 -14.20 -19.62
C ALA A 356 -13.72 -15.67 -19.57
N GLU A 357 -13.68 -16.36 -20.71
CA GLU A 357 -14.09 -17.75 -20.88
C GLU A 357 -12.99 -18.76 -20.50
N GLY A 358 -11.72 -18.35 -20.44
CA GLY A 358 -10.60 -19.24 -20.21
C GLY A 358 -10.59 -19.95 -18.85
N ASN A 359 -10.09 -21.19 -18.81
CA ASN A 359 -10.05 -21.99 -17.59
C ASN A 359 -8.67 -21.99 -16.90
N MET A 360 -8.58 -21.40 -15.70
CA MET A 360 -7.34 -21.33 -14.91
C MET A 360 -6.77 -22.69 -14.48
N ALA A 361 -7.59 -23.76 -14.49
CA ALA A 361 -7.14 -25.10 -14.10
C ALA A 361 -6.36 -25.82 -15.21
N THR A 362 -6.27 -25.23 -16.40
CA THR A 362 -5.58 -25.80 -17.56
C THR A 362 -4.07 -25.59 -17.48
N TYR A 363 -3.34 -26.35 -18.29
CA TYR A 363 -1.89 -26.25 -18.42
C TYR A 363 -1.57 -25.95 -19.89
N GLY A 364 -1.95 -24.76 -20.38
CA GLY A 364 -1.76 -24.37 -21.79
C GLY A 364 -2.67 -25.10 -22.79
N THR A 365 -3.60 -25.94 -22.33
CA THR A 365 -4.41 -26.80 -23.21
C THR A 365 -5.63 -26.08 -23.79
N ASP A 366 -6.08 -25.00 -23.17
CA ASP A 366 -7.24 -24.22 -23.60
C ASP A 366 -6.80 -23.05 -24.50
N THR A 367 -6.17 -23.42 -25.63
CA THR A 367 -5.51 -22.45 -26.53
C THR A 367 -6.45 -21.44 -27.16
N ALA A 368 -7.75 -21.73 -27.21
CA ALA A 368 -8.77 -20.82 -27.74
C ALA A 368 -8.98 -19.58 -26.85
N HIS A 369 -8.66 -19.70 -25.56
CA HIS A 369 -8.89 -18.67 -24.54
C HIS A 369 -7.59 -18.09 -23.97
N ILE A 370 -6.45 -18.44 -24.56
CA ILE A 370 -5.16 -17.83 -24.26
C ILE A 370 -5.06 -16.52 -25.05
N VAL A 371 -4.85 -15.42 -24.34
CA VAL A 371 -4.60 -14.10 -24.94
C VAL A 371 -3.14 -14.06 -25.41
N ASP A 372 -2.92 -13.75 -26.68
CA ASP A 372 -1.57 -13.62 -27.25
C ASP A 372 -0.79 -12.53 -26.47
N PRO A 373 0.41 -12.83 -25.93
CA PRO A 373 1.24 -11.83 -25.25
C PRO A 373 1.59 -10.60 -26.10
N ASN A 374 1.49 -10.68 -27.42
CA ASN A 374 1.73 -9.57 -28.35
C ASN A 374 0.44 -8.87 -28.81
N ASP A 375 -0.73 -9.30 -28.34
CA ASP A 375 -1.99 -8.61 -28.64
C ASP A 375 -1.94 -7.18 -28.07
N PRO A 376 -2.10 -6.14 -28.92
CA PRO A 376 -2.08 -4.76 -28.46
C PRO A 376 -3.24 -4.44 -27.50
N GLU A 377 -4.30 -5.24 -27.51
CA GLU A 377 -5.48 -5.07 -26.66
C GLU A 377 -5.47 -5.97 -25.42
N LYS A 378 -4.35 -6.66 -25.12
CA LYS A 378 -4.28 -7.56 -23.96
C LYS A 378 -4.62 -6.88 -22.64
N TRP A 379 -4.21 -5.62 -22.47
CA TRP A 379 -4.42 -4.82 -21.25
C TRP A 379 -5.56 -3.82 -21.37
N ARG A 380 -5.78 -3.27 -22.57
CA ARG A 380 -6.75 -2.22 -22.83
C ARG A 380 -7.24 -2.27 -24.27
N LYS A 381 -8.54 -2.24 -24.51
CA LYS A 381 -9.11 -2.26 -25.87
C LYS A 381 -8.93 -0.93 -26.60
N ALA A 382 -8.91 -0.97 -27.92
CA ALA A 382 -8.80 0.23 -28.73
C ALA A 382 -10.00 1.18 -28.47
N GLY A 383 -9.70 2.46 -28.22
CA GLY A 383 -10.69 3.50 -27.95
C GLY A 383 -11.14 3.61 -26.50
N GLU A 384 -10.66 2.75 -25.60
CA GLU A 384 -10.89 2.95 -24.16
C GLU A 384 -10.04 4.10 -23.62
N GLY A 385 -10.64 4.90 -22.74
CA GLY A 385 -9.92 5.91 -21.98
C GLY A 385 -8.86 5.30 -21.06
N LYS A 386 -8.04 6.16 -20.46
CA LYS A 386 -6.98 5.76 -19.53
C LYS A 386 -7.51 4.99 -18.31
N PHE A 387 -8.69 5.36 -17.84
CA PHE A 387 -9.39 4.65 -16.78
C PHE A 387 -10.78 4.26 -17.27
N VAL A 388 -11.28 3.12 -16.79
CA VAL A 388 -12.60 2.61 -17.18
C VAL A 388 -13.59 2.79 -16.03
N GLU A 389 -14.87 2.92 -16.37
CA GLU A 389 -15.92 3.00 -15.37
C GLU A 389 -16.13 1.66 -14.65
N PRO A 390 -16.68 1.67 -13.43
CA PRO A 390 -17.10 0.44 -12.76
C PRO A 390 -17.99 -0.45 -13.65
N GLY A 391 -17.71 -1.75 -13.61
CA GLY A 391 -18.39 -2.79 -14.37
C GLY A 391 -17.74 -3.14 -15.70
N VAL A 392 -16.63 -2.48 -16.06
CA VAL A 392 -15.93 -2.67 -17.34
C VAL A 392 -14.54 -3.29 -17.12
N ASN A 393 -14.26 -4.39 -17.81
CA ASN A 393 -12.90 -4.93 -17.93
C ASN A 393 -12.17 -4.25 -19.10
N PRO A 394 -11.04 -3.56 -18.86
CA PRO A 394 -10.39 -2.76 -19.89
C PRO A 394 -9.77 -3.62 -21.01
N GLY A 395 -9.12 -4.72 -20.66
CA GLY A 395 -8.41 -5.55 -21.64
C GLY A 395 -9.23 -6.70 -22.21
N LYS A 396 -8.57 -7.49 -23.08
CA LYS A 396 -8.96 -8.90 -23.34
C LYS A 396 -8.64 -9.79 -22.15
N THR A 397 -7.53 -9.52 -21.47
CA THR A 397 -7.16 -10.24 -20.26
C THR A 397 -8.05 -9.80 -19.09
N VAL A 398 -8.52 -10.73 -18.28
CA VAL A 398 -9.32 -10.44 -17.08
C VAL A 398 -8.42 -9.96 -15.94
N HIS A 399 -8.66 -8.75 -15.45
CA HIS A 399 -8.10 -8.25 -14.18
C HIS A 399 -8.84 -8.91 -13.02
N LEU A 400 -8.14 -9.65 -12.15
CA LEU A 400 -8.72 -10.38 -11.01
C LEU A 400 -9.00 -9.46 -9.83
N MET A 401 -9.82 -8.43 -10.06
CA MET A 401 -10.44 -7.61 -9.03
C MET A 401 -11.58 -8.39 -8.34
N ASP A 402 -11.89 -8.08 -7.09
CA ASP A 402 -13.08 -8.62 -6.43
C ASP A 402 -14.34 -8.22 -7.21
N ILE A 403 -15.32 -9.10 -7.33
CA ILE A 403 -16.53 -8.82 -8.12
C ILE A 403 -17.32 -7.63 -7.56
N HIS A 404 -17.31 -7.40 -6.25
CA HIS A 404 -17.97 -6.24 -5.64
C HIS A 404 -17.24 -4.95 -6.04
N ALA A 405 -15.91 -4.94 -5.98
CA ALA A 405 -15.09 -3.81 -6.43
C ALA A 405 -15.29 -3.54 -7.93
N GLU A 406 -15.31 -4.60 -8.76
CA GLU A 406 -15.55 -4.49 -10.20
C GLU A 406 -16.90 -3.83 -10.46
N LYS A 407 -17.94 -4.17 -9.70
CA LYS A 407 -19.28 -3.55 -9.80
C LYS A 407 -19.42 -2.21 -9.07
N GLY A 408 -18.33 -1.68 -8.50
CA GLY A 408 -18.26 -0.34 -7.94
C GLY A 408 -18.49 -0.22 -6.43
N LEU A 409 -18.68 -1.33 -5.71
CA LEU A 409 -18.80 -1.31 -4.25
C LEU A 409 -17.46 -0.93 -3.62
N GLN A 410 -17.51 0.03 -2.70
CA GLN A 410 -16.36 0.50 -1.93
C GLN A 410 -16.29 -0.19 -0.57
N CYS A 411 -15.13 -0.10 0.09
CA CYS A 411 -14.96 -0.65 1.44
C CYS A 411 -16.06 -0.16 2.41
N ALA A 412 -16.47 1.10 2.32
CA ALA A 412 -17.49 1.69 3.19
C ALA A 412 -18.93 1.17 2.91
N ASP A 413 -19.15 0.46 1.81
CA ASP A 413 -20.45 -0.16 1.51
C ASP A 413 -20.66 -1.47 2.28
N CYS A 414 -19.57 -2.08 2.77
CA CYS A 414 -19.59 -3.29 3.61
C CYS A 414 -19.12 -3.00 5.05
N HIS A 415 -18.14 -2.12 5.25
CA HIS A 415 -17.58 -1.80 6.56
C HIS A 415 -18.22 -0.52 7.11
N TYR A 416 -19.29 -0.68 7.89
CA TYR A 416 -19.97 0.43 8.55
C TYR A 416 -19.31 0.81 9.87
N ALA A 417 -19.98 1.66 10.65
CA ALA A 417 -19.48 2.22 11.90
C ALA A 417 -18.97 1.14 12.89
N GLN A 418 -19.61 -0.02 13.00
CA GLN A 418 -19.14 -1.06 13.93
C GLN A 418 -17.77 -1.64 13.53
N ASP A 419 -17.50 -1.78 12.23
CA ASP A 419 -16.20 -2.27 11.72
C ASP A 419 -15.16 -1.15 11.71
N SER A 420 -15.54 0.03 11.20
CA SER A 420 -14.59 1.13 10.98
C SER A 420 -14.28 1.93 12.23
N HIS A 421 -15.23 2.14 13.15
CA HIS A 421 -14.99 2.81 14.42
C HIS A 421 -14.66 1.83 15.55
N GLY A 422 -14.94 0.54 15.33
CA GLY A 422 -14.83 -0.50 16.32
C GLY A 422 -15.98 -0.48 17.35
N ASN A 423 -16.13 -1.59 18.05
CA ASN A 423 -17.10 -1.76 19.13
C ASN A 423 -16.48 -1.58 20.53
N GLY A 424 -15.23 -1.10 20.58
CA GLY A 424 -14.45 -0.90 21.80
C GLY A 424 -13.80 -2.16 22.38
N LEU A 425 -14.11 -3.36 21.88
CA LEU A 425 -13.46 -4.59 22.29
C LEU A 425 -12.04 -4.69 21.72
N ILE A 426 -11.18 -5.33 22.50
CA ILE A 426 -9.85 -5.74 22.04
C ILE A 426 -10.00 -7.07 21.32
N TYR A 427 -9.44 -7.19 20.12
CA TYR A 427 -9.38 -8.46 19.40
C TYR A 427 -7.93 -8.96 19.27
N GLY A 428 -7.74 -10.27 19.39
CA GLY A 428 -6.41 -10.88 19.25
C GLY A 428 -5.96 -11.13 17.81
N GLU A 429 -6.86 -10.95 16.85
CA GLU A 429 -6.66 -11.16 15.42
C GLU A 429 -7.59 -10.22 14.65
N VAL A 430 -7.10 -9.68 13.53
CA VAL A 430 -7.83 -8.66 12.76
C VAL A 430 -9.15 -9.21 12.18
N ALA A 431 -9.16 -10.46 11.72
CA ALA A 431 -10.36 -11.10 11.19
C ALA A 431 -11.51 -11.18 12.20
N ASN A 432 -11.21 -11.24 13.50
CA ASN A 432 -12.23 -11.29 14.56
C ASN A 432 -12.93 -9.94 14.76
N ALA A 433 -12.28 -8.84 14.37
CA ALA A 433 -12.82 -7.50 14.45
C ALA A 433 -13.74 -7.16 13.26
N VAL A 434 -13.70 -7.96 12.19
CA VAL A 434 -14.61 -7.80 11.04
C VAL A 434 -15.99 -8.31 11.45
N GLU A 435 -16.98 -7.43 11.42
CA GLU A 435 -18.34 -7.79 11.81
C GLU A 435 -19.26 -8.11 10.66
N ILE A 436 -19.03 -7.52 9.50
CA ILE A 436 -19.78 -7.84 8.28
C ILE A 436 -18.93 -8.76 7.41
N GLY A 437 -19.45 -9.96 7.15
CA GLY A 437 -18.85 -10.96 6.28
C GLY A 437 -19.78 -11.36 5.14
N CYS A 438 -19.29 -12.26 4.28
CA CYS A 438 -20.00 -12.69 3.08
C CYS A 438 -21.41 -13.21 3.39
N LYS A 439 -21.56 -13.94 4.51
CA LYS A 439 -22.82 -14.56 4.90
C LYS A 439 -23.92 -13.56 5.27
N ASP A 440 -23.55 -12.34 5.68
CA ASP A 440 -24.54 -11.36 6.13
C ASP A 440 -25.30 -10.77 4.93
N CYS A 441 -24.71 -10.87 3.72
CA CYS A 441 -25.35 -10.48 2.45
C CYS A 441 -25.77 -11.67 1.59
N HIS A 442 -25.05 -12.81 1.64
CA HIS A 442 -25.31 -13.97 0.79
C HIS A 442 -26.01 -15.13 1.50
N GLY A 443 -26.14 -15.08 2.83
CA GLY A 443 -26.61 -16.20 3.63
C GLY A 443 -25.52 -17.26 3.85
N THR A 444 -25.92 -18.35 4.48
CA THR A 444 -25.09 -19.54 4.63
C THR A 444 -25.46 -20.58 3.57
N ALA A 445 -24.81 -21.75 3.59
CA ALA A 445 -25.22 -22.87 2.74
C ALA A 445 -26.64 -23.37 3.07
N ASP A 446 -27.10 -23.14 4.30
CA ASP A 446 -28.36 -23.69 4.82
C ASP A 446 -29.48 -22.64 4.97
N ASP A 447 -29.12 -21.35 5.07
CA ASP A 447 -30.06 -20.26 5.39
C ASP A 447 -29.82 -19.00 4.54
N TYR A 448 -30.89 -18.30 4.19
CA TYR A 448 -30.82 -16.96 3.58
C TYR A 448 -30.23 -15.93 4.57
N PRO A 449 -29.64 -14.82 4.08
CA PRO A 449 -29.17 -13.75 4.96
C PRO A 449 -30.33 -13.16 5.78
N THR A 450 -30.06 -12.80 7.03
CA THR A 450 -31.05 -12.30 8.01
C THR A 450 -30.85 -10.84 8.37
#